data_AF-A0A831S503-F1
#
_entry.id   AF-A0A831S503-F1
#
_cell.length_a   1.000
_cell.length_b   1.000
_cell.length_c   1.000
_cell.angle_alpha   90.00
_cell.angle_beta   90.00
_cell.angle_gamma   90.00
#
_symmetry.space_group_name_H-M   'P 1'
#
loop_
_entity.id
_entity.type
_entity.pdbx_description
1 polymer ?
#
loop_
_entity_poly.entity_id
_entity_poly.type
_entity_poly.pdbx_seq_one_letter_code
_entity_poly.pdbx_strand_id
1 'polypeptide(L)'
;MEKTTQKSQGYDNSGDASSSSVAKFSLIDMLKEMFLVLTEKEKDVVTRRFSLNNKPKQTLEKIGQGFSVTRERIRQIENIALSKLRRTISNT
;
A
#
# COMPACT_ATOMS: atom_id res chain seq x y z
N MET A 1 -10.05 -54.46 5.35
CA MET A 1 -10.15 -53.11 4.77
C MET A 1 -11.34 -52.44 5.45
N GLU A 2 -11.08 -51.84 6.60
CA GLU A 2 -12.10 -51.38 7.54
C GLU A 2 -12.70 -50.03 7.14
N LYS A 3 -14.04 -50.03 7.14
CA LYS A 3 -14.99 -49.01 7.63
C LYS A 3 -14.53 -47.55 7.72
N THR A 4 -15.37 -46.63 7.22
CA THR A 4 -16.35 -45.87 8.06
C THR A 4 -16.91 -44.67 7.31
N THR A 5 -18.21 -44.73 7.02
CA THR A 5 -19.10 -43.57 6.83
C THR A 5 -19.44 -42.99 8.20
N GLN A 6 -19.33 -41.66 8.37
CA GLN A 6 -20.01 -40.76 9.33
C GLN A 6 -19.27 -39.39 9.28
N LYS A 7 -19.81 -38.19 9.55
CA LYS A 7 -21.13 -37.58 9.80
C LYS A 7 -20.84 -36.11 10.17
N SER A 8 -21.79 -35.19 9.90
CA SER A 8 -21.94 -33.81 10.44
C SER A 8 -20.80 -32.81 10.15
N GLN A 9 -20.98 -31.51 9.97
CA GLN A 9 -21.89 -30.47 10.49
C GLN A 9 -21.97 -29.37 9.39
N GLY A 10 -23.04 -28.58 9.20
CA GLY A 10 -23.75 -27.83 10.22
C GLY A 10 -22.95 -26.58 10.61
N TYR A 11 -22.85 -25.60 9.71
CA TYR A 11 -22.41 -24.24 10.08
C TYR A 11 -23.59 -23.28 9.89
N ASP A 12 -24.49 -23.31 10.87
CA ASP A 12 -25.29 -22.14 11.20
C ASP A 12 -24.32 -21.00 11.53
N ASN A 13 -24.34 -19.93 10.74
CA ASN A 13 -23.81 -18.65 11.20
C ASN A 13 -24.99 -17.71 11.39
N SER A 14 -25.69 -17.96 12.49
CA SER A 14 -26.72 -17.11 13.06
C SER A 14 -26.17 -15.69 13.27
N GLY A 15 -26.94 -14.72 12.79
CA GLY A 15 -27.22 -13.46 13.46
C GLY A 15 -26.06 -12.72 14.12
N ASP A 16 -25.57 -11.71 13.40
CA ASP A 16 -25.43 -10.32 13.87
C ASP A 16 -25.73 -10.06 15.36
N ALA A 17 -24.69 -9.70 16.12
CA ALA A 17 -24.82 -8.90 17.34
C ALA A 17 -23.45 -8.37 17.82
N SER A 18 -22.84 -7.43 17.10
CA SER A 18 -22.07 -6.35 17.75
C SER A 18 -21.76 -5.25 16.75
N SER A 19 -22.76 -4.39 16.49
CA SER A 19 -22.54 -3.10 15.86
C SER A 19 -21.77 -2.17 16.81
N SER A 20 -20.48 -2.42 16.97
CA SER A 20 -19.55 -1.32 17.13
C SER A 20 -19.17 -0.92 15.71
N SER A 21 -19.69 0.21 15.24
CA SER A 21 -19.30 0.78 13.96
C SER A 21 -17.87 1.31 14.09
N VAL A 22 -16.89 0.41 14.19
CA VAL A 22 -15.50 0.74 13.90
C VAL A 22 -15.52 1.10 12.44
N ALA A 23 -15.25 2.38 12.12
CA ALA A 23 -15.10 2.84 10.76
C ALA A 23 -14.21 1.82 10.03
N LYS A 24 -14.75 1.19 8.96
CA LYS A 24 -13.96 0.27 8.14
C LYS A 24 -12.86 1.10 7.48
N PHE A 25 -11.73 1.20 8.17
CA PHE A 25 -10.61 1.99 7.70
C PHE A 25 -9.91 1.18 6.63
N SER A 26 -10.23 1.48 5.37
CA SER A 26 -9.56 0.91 4.23
C SER A 26 -8.16 1.52 4.15
N LEU A 27 -7.14 0.73 4.51
CA LEU A 27 -5.73 1.10 4.31
C LEU A 27 -5.46 1.52 2.86
N ILE A 28 -6.19 0.93 1.91
CA ILE A 28 -6.10 1.27 0.50
C ILE A 28 -6.56 2.70 0.25
N ASP A 29 -7.65 3.14 0.87
CA ASP A 29 -8.18 4.49 0.67
C ASP A 29 -7.30 5.54 1.36
N MET A 30 -6.76 5.24 2.54
CA MET A 30 -5.75 6.09 3.17
C MET A 30 -4.51 6.26 2.29
N LEU A 31 -4.01 5.16 1.70
CA LEU A 31 -2.89 5.22 0.77
C LEU A 31 -3.24 6.05 -0.47
N LYS A 32 -4.46 5.95 -1.02
CA LYS A 32 -4.89 6.80 -2.13
C LYS A 32 -4.82 8.28 -1.76
N GLU A 33 -5.37 8.68 -0.62
CA GLU A 33 -5.33 10.06 -0.14
C GLU A 33 -3.89 10.58 0.04
N MET A 34 -3.02 9.75 0.63
CA MET A 34 -1.60 10.07 0.75
C MET A 34 -0.90 10.25 -0.62
N PHE A 35 -1.31 9.49 -1.63
CA PHE A 35 -0.74 9.62 -2.97
C PHE A 35 -1.24 10.85 -3.72
N LEU A 36 -2.35 11.48 -3.30
CA LEU A 36 -2.85 12.72 -3.89
C LEU A 36 -1.96 13.94 -3.59
N VAL A 37 -1.22 13.93 -2.48
CA VAL A 37 -0.29 15.03 -2.14
C VAL A 37 1.03 14.98 -2.91
N LEU A 38 1.30 13.87 -3.60
CA LEU A 38 2.50 13.67 -4.39
C LEU A 38 2.29 14.12 -5.83
N THR A 39 3.33 14.73 -6.41
CA THR A 39 3.38 14.96 -7.86
C THR A 39 3.55 13.64 -8.60
N GLU A 40 3.21 13.59 -9.89
CA GLU A 40 3.41 12.41 -10.75
C GLU A 40 4.84 11.85 -10.69
N LYS A 41 5.86 12.72 -10.65
CA LYS A 41 7.27 12.31 -10.53
C LYS A 41 7.58 11.68 -9.18
N GLU A 42 7.11 12.28 -8.09
CA GLU A 42 7.29 11.75 -6.72
C GLU A 42 6.57 10.40 -6.57
N LYS A 43 5.33 10.32 -7.04
CA LYS A 43 4.51 9.11 -7.06
C LYS A 43 5.22 7.98 -7.82
N ASP A 44 5.73 8.25 -9.01
CA ASP A 44 6.39 7.21 -9.82
C ASP A 44 7.71 6.73 -9.20
N VAL A 45 8.51 7.65 -8.63
CA VAL A 45 9.74 7.30 -7.89
C VAL A 45 9.42 6.41 -6.68
N VAL A 46 8.46 6.80 -5.84
CA VAL A 46 8.05 6.03 -4.66
C VAL A 46 7.45 4.68 -5.07
N THR A 47 6.61 4.64 -6.10
CA THR A 47 5.98 3.40 -6.59
C THR A 47 7.02 2.39 -7.05
N ARG A 48 7.99 2.82 -7.88
CA ARG A 48 9.07 1.95 -8.38
C ARG A 48 10.04 1.54 -7.27
N ARG A 49 10.29 2.42 -6.30
CA ARG A 49 11.25 2.17 -5.21
C ARG A 49 10.74 1.16 -4.18
N PHE A 50 9.45 1.21 -3.86
CA PHE A 50 8.82 0.39 -2.83
C PHE A 50 7.93 -0.73 -3.39
N SER A 51 8.02 -0.99 -4.70
CA SER A 51 7.24 -2.03 -5.39
C SER A 51 5.72 -1.88 -5.21
N LEU A 52 5.23 -0.65 -5.22
CA LEU A 52 3.80 -0.38 -5.05
C LEU A 52 3.07 -0.53 -6.38
N ASN A 53 1.75 -0.72 -6.32
CA ASN A 53 0.89 -0.81 -7.50
C ASN A 53 1.37 -1.86 -8.54
N ASN A 54 1.82 -3.03 -8.07
CA ASN A 54 2.37 -4.11 -8.91
C ASN A 54 3.60 -3.74 -9.76
N LYS A 55 4.31 -2.65 -9.45
CA LYS A 55 5.59 -2.36 -10.11
C LYS A 55 6.74 -3.12 -9.42
N PRO A 56 7.74 -3.62 -10.18
CA PRO A 56 8.90 -4.26 -9.58
C PRO A 56 9.78 -3.24 -8.85
N LYS A 57 10.50 -3.69 -7.81
CA LYS A 57 11.46 -2.87 -7.07
C LYS A 57 12.57 -2.39 -8.00
N GLN A 58 12.88 -1.09 -7.96
CA GLN A 58 14.00 -0.51 -8.70
C GLN A 58 14.96 0.24 -7.77
N THR A 59 16.25 0.25 -8.14
CA THR A 59 17.26 1.05 -7.45
C THR A 59 17.16 2.52 -7.86
N LEU A 60 17.70 3.44 -7.05
CA LEU A 60 17.70 4.87 -7.38
C LEU A 60 18.47 5.14 -8.68
N GLU A 61 19.51 4.36 -8.95
CA GLU A 61 20.29 4.39 -10.19
C GLU A 61 19.42 3.99 -11.39
N LYS A 62 18.68 2.87 -11.28
CA LYS A 62 17.82 2.39 -12.38
C LYS A 62 16.66 3.34 -12.66
N ILE A 63 16.07 3.91 -11.62
CA ILE A 63 15.04 4.94 -11.74
C ILE A 63 15.64 6.19 -12.39
N GLY A 64 16.83 6.62 -11.97
CA GLY A 64 17.54 7.78 -12.52
C GLY A 64 17.83 7.65 -14.01
N GLN A 65 18.27 6.46 -14.45
CA GLN A 65 18.43 6.14 -15.87
C GLN A 65 17.14 6.34 -16.66
N GLY A 66 15.99 5.90 -16.12
CA GLY A 66 14.68 6.07 -16.77
C GLY A 66 14.19 7.52 -16.85
N PHE A 67 14.69 8.40 -15.99
CA PHE A 67 14.36 9.83 -15.98
C PHE A 67 15.48 10.70 -16.58
N SER A 68 16.56 10.10 -17.09
CA SER A 68 17.76 10.81 -17.56
C SER A 68 18.34 11.79 -16.53
N VAL A 69 18.32 11.40 -15.25
CA VAL A 69 18.88 12.19 -14.14
C VAL A 69 19.84 11.37 -13.30
N THR A 70 20.64 12.06 -12.49
CA THR A 70 21.56 11.40 -11.56
C THR A 70 20.82 10.66 -10.45
N ARG A 71 21.48 9.65 -9.88
CA ARG A 71 21.02 8.94 -8.67
C ARG A 71 20.65 9.91 -7.55
N GLU A 72 21.47 10.93 -7.33
CA GLU A 72 21.27 11.91 -6.27
C GLU A 72 19.99 12.73 -6.49
N ARG A 73 19.67 13.04 -7.76
CA ARG A 73 18.41 13.72 -8.07
C ARG A 73 17.19 12.86 -7.71
N ILE A 74 17.24 11.55 -7.96
CA ILE A 74 16.16 10.64 -7.53
C ILE A 74 16.10 10.53 -6.01
N ARG A 75 17.24 10.48 -5.31
CA ARG A 75 17.28 10.49 -3.84
C ARG A 75 16.61 11.75 -3.25
N GLN A 76 16.84 12.90 -3.86
CA GLN A 76 16.17 14.14 -3.46
C GLN A 76 14.65 14.05 -3.63
N ILE A 77 14.19 13.55 -4.78
CA ILE A 77 12.75 13.37 -5.06
C ILE A 77 12.13 12.37 -4.07
N GLU A 78 12.81 11.26 -3.78
CA GLU A 78 12.42 10.26 -2.77
C GLU A 78 12.23 10.93 -1.39
N ASN A 79 13.22 11.69 -0.93
CA ASN A 79 13.14 12.37 0.36
C ASN A 79 12.00 13.40 0.43
N ILE A 80 11.78 14.16 -0.64
CA ILE A 80 10.68 15.14 -0.71
C ILE A 80 9.34 14.41 -0.63
N ALA A 81 9.18 13.33 -1.40
CA ALA A 81 7.96 12.53 -1.38
C ALA A 81 7.69 11.94 0.02
N LEU A 82 8.69 11.32 0.64
CA LEU A 82 8.58 10.77 1.99
C LEU A 82 8.28 11.85 3.04
N SER A 83 8.87 13.04 2.91
CA SER A 83 8.59 14.17 3.80
C SER A 83 7.12 14.62 3.70
N LYS A 84 6.57 14.70 2.48
CA LYS A 84 5.15 15.02 2.25
C LYS A 84 4.24 13.97 2.87
N LEU A 85 4.50 12.68 2.60
CA LEU A 85 3.71 11.56 3.16
C LEU A 85 3.70 11.59 4.69
N ARG A 86 4.85 11.83 5.33
CA ARG A 86 4.95 11.93 6.80
C ARG A 86 4.11 13.07 7.35
N ARG A 87 4.10 14.25 6.71
CA ARG A 87 3.30 15.39 7.14
C ARG A 87 1.81 15.10 7.05
N THR A 88 1.36 14.43 5.99
CA THR A 88 -0.05 14.05 5.83
C THR A 88 -0.53 13.14 6.96
N ILE A 89 0.33 12.22 7.43
CA ILE A 89 0.02 11.32 8.56
C ILE A 89 0.00 12.08 9.89
N SER A 90 0.94 12.99 10.13
CA SER A 90 1.03 13.71 11.42
C SER A 90 0.01 14.85 11.57
N ASN A 91 -0.63 15.27 10.49
CA ASN A 91 -1.58 16.38 10.48
C ASN A 91 -3.05 15.91 10.38
N THR A 92 -3.29 14.61 10.63
CA THR A 92 -4.60 13.96 10.84
C THR A 92 -4.63 13.43 12.26
#